data_AF-A0A5Z6T6I1-F1
#
_entry.id   AF-A0A5Z6T6I1-F1
#
_cell.length_a   1.000
_cell.length_b   1.000
_cell.length_c   1.000
_cell.angle_alpha   90.00
_cell.angle_beta   90.00
_cell.angle_gamma   90.00
#
_symmetry.space_group_name_H-M   'P 1'
#
loop_
_entity.id
_entity.type
_entity.pdbx_description
1 polymer ?
#
loop_
_entity_poly.entity_id
_entity_poly.type
_entity_poly.pdbx_seq_one_letter_code
_entity_poly.pdbx_strand_id
1 'polypeptide(L)' 'PGILRNTDYLNPGPAKLLAATLDKDIKIFKEGGVLPELWHWLYFLPVDRQSDLSADGHPIKGHFLPLLALVY' A
#
# COMPACT_ATOMS: atom_id res chain seq x y z
N PRO A 1 28.84 2.27 -6.30
CA PRO A 1 27.58 1.64 -5.82
C PRO A 1 26.58 1.47 -6.98
N GLY A 2 26.19 0.23 -7.29
CA GLY A 2 25.28 -0.07 -8.41
C GLY A 2 23.82 0.26 -8.09
N ILE A 3 23.00 0.49 -9.11
CA ILE A 3 21.55 0.67 -8.96
C ILE A 3 20.95 -0.63 -8.41
N LEU A 4 20.32 -0.56 -7.24
CA LEU A 4 19.51 -1.65 -6.72
C LEU A 4 18.16 -1.63 -7.44
N ARG A 5 17.83 -2.71 -8.16
CA ARG A 5 16.53 -2.92 -8.79
C ARG A 5 15.86 -4.13 -8.15
N ASN A 6 14.61 -3.96 -7.73
CA ASN A 6 13.75 -5.05 -7.29
C ASN A 6 12.49 -5.08 -8.17
N THR A 7 11.86 -6.25 -8.28
CA THR A 7 10.60 -6.47 -9.00
C THR A 7 9.68 -7.29 -8.10
N ASP A 8 8.40 -6.94 -8.10
CA ASP A 8 7.38 -7.63 -7.31
C ASP A 8 6.17 -8.01 -8.18
N TYR A 9 5.36 -8.95 -7.71
CA TYR A 9 4.15 -9.44 -8.38
C TYR A 9 2.89 -8.82 -7.79
N LEU A 10 2.11 -8.16 -8.63
CA LEU A 10 0.84 -7.57 -8.25
C LEU A 10 -0.29 -8.60 -8.37
N ASN A 11 -0.68 -9.22 -7.25
CA ASN A 11 -1.76 -10.20 -7.24
C ASN A 11 -3.10 -9.55 -7.66
N PRO A 12 -3.90 -10.12 -8.57
CA PRO A 12 -5.22 -9.57 -8.93
C PRO A 12 -6.25 -9.56 -7.78
N GLY A 13 -6.02 -10.32 -6.71
CA GLY A 13 -6.94 -10.51 -5.58
C GLY A 13 -7.45 -9.22 -4.93
N PRO A 14 -6.60 -8.32 -4.41
CA PRO A 14 -7.04 -7.06 -3.79
C PRO A 14 -7.95 -6.22 -4.69
N ALA A 15 -7.60 -6.07 -5.97
CA ALA A 15 -8.42 -5.33 -6.92
C ALA A 15 -9.78 -6.00 -7.17
N LYS A 16 -9.82 -7.34 -7.28
CA LYS A 16 -11.10 -8.09 -7.39
C LYS A 16 -11.98 -7.91 -6.16
N LEU A 17 -11.39 -7.92 -4.96
CA LEU A 17 -12.12 -7.75 -3.71
C LEU A 17 -12.73 -6.35 -3.62
N LEU A 18 -11.97 -5.29 -3.92
CA LEU A 18 -12.52 -3.93 -3.96
C LEU A 18 -13.58 -3.78 -5.05
N ALA A 19 -13.38 -4.38 -6.23
CA ALA A 19 -14.38 -4.37 -7.30
C ALA A 19 -15.69 -5.01 -6.86
N ALA A 20 -15.64 -6.16 -6.19
CA ALA A 20 -16.83 -6.82 -5.65
C ALA A 20 -17.52 -5.95 -4.58
N THR A 21 -16.77 -5.28 -3.69
CA THR A 21 -17.34 -4.34 -2.71
C THR A 21 -18.09 -3.17 -3.37
N LEU A 22 -17.61 -2.71 -4.52
CA LEU A 22 -18.19 -1.60 -5.27
C LEU A 22 -19.18 -2.03 -6.37
N ASP A 23 -19.58 -3.31 -6.38
CA ASP A 23 -20.47 -3.91 -7.38
C ASP A 23 -20.00 -3.70 -8.83
N LYS A 24 -18.70 -3.93 -9.08
CA LYS A 24 -18.05 -3.82 -10.40
C LYS A 24 -17.68 -5.20 -10.95
N ASP A 25 -17.59 -5.31 -12.28
CA ASP A 25 -17.16 -6.55 -12.93
C ASP A 25 -15.74 -6.95 -12.51
N ILE A 26 -15.60 -8.10 -11.87
CA ILE A 26 -14.32 -8.63 -11.39
C ILE A 26 -13.44 -9.21 -12.50
N LYS A 27 -14.01 -9.52 -13.68
CA LYS A 27 -13.30 -10.25 -14.76
C LYS A 27 -12.22 -9.40 -15.43
N ILE A 28 -12.33 -8.08 -15.36
CA ILE A 28 -11.35 -7.15 -15.93
C ILE A 28 -10.04 -7.13 -15.14
N PHE A 29 -10.08 -7.52 -13.86
CA PHE A 29 -8.92 -7.56 -12.97
C PHE A 29 -8.20 -8.90 -13.10
N LYS A 30 -7.26 -8.95 -14.04
CA LYS A 30 -6.41 -10.10 -14.32
C LYS A 30 -4.96 -9.66 -14.48
N GLU A 31 -4.04 -10.62 -14.56
CA GLU A 31 -2.64 -10.33 -14.82
C GLU A 31 -2.47 -9.49 -16.11
N GLY A 32 -1.64 -8.44 -16.03
CA GLY A 32 -1.47 -7.45 -17.10
C GLY A 32 -2.65 -6.48 -17.30
N GLY A 33 -3.73 -6.62 -16.52
CA GLY A 33 -4.88 -5.70 -16.56
C GLY A 33 -4.58 -4.34 -15.93
N VAL A 34 -5.25 -3.30 -16.42
CA VAL A 34 -5.09 -1.93 -15.92
C VAL A 34 -5.90 -1.74 -14.64
N LEU A 35 -5.25 -1.17 -13.62
CA LEU A 35 -5.93 -0.75 -12.40
C LEU A 35 -6.60 0.63 -12.60
N PRO A 36 -7.83 0.85 -12.09
CA PRO A 36 -8.42 2.17 -11.98
C PRO A 36 -7.57 3.13 -11.14
N GLU A 37 -7.83 4.42 -11.29
CA GLU A 37 -7.12 5.47 -10.56
C GLU A 37 -7.16 5.23 -9.04
N LEU A 38 -6.01 5.42 -8.39
CA LEU A 38 -5.78 5.22 -6.96
C LEU A 38 -5.88 3.76 -6.44
N TRP A 39 -6.32 2.80 -7.25
CA TRP A 39 -6.46 1.41 -6.77
C TRP A 39 -5.11 0.71 -6.52
N HIS A 40 -4.02 1.28 -7.01
CA HIS A 40 -2.67 0.84 -6.68
C HIS A 40 -2.36 0.96 -5.17
N TRP A 41 -3.07 1.80 -4.41
CA TRP A 41 -2.87 1.94 -2.96
C TRP A 41 -3.15 0.66 -2.18
N LEU A 42 -4.00 -0.23 -2.70
CA LEU A 42 -4.29 -1.54 -2.10
C LEU A 42 -3.04 -2.42 -1.97
N TYR A 43 -1.97 -2.11 -2.70
CA TYR A 43 -0.74 -2.90 -2.76
C TYR A 43 0.41 -2.30 -1.95
N PHE A 44 0.21 -1.12 -1.34
CA PHE A 44 1.20 -0.42 -0.53
C PHE A 44 0.65 -0.12 0.88
N LEU A 45 -0.18 -1.03 1.39
CA LEU A 45 -0.74 -0.90 2.73
C LEU A 45 0.34 -1.17 3.80
N PRO A 46 0.36 -0.41 4.90
CA PRO A 46 1.27 -0.68 6.02
C PRO A 46 1.04 -2.09 6.56
N VAL A 47 2.14 -2.81 6.83
CA VAL A 47 2.14 -4.16 7.43
C VAL A 47 2.65 -4.14 8.87
N ASP A 48 2.53 -3.00 9.54
CA ASP A 48 2.90 -2.84 10.94
C ASP A 48 2.11 -3.82 11.82
N ARG A 49 2.79 -4.48 12.75
CA ARG A 49 2.11 -5.37 13.71
C ARG A 49 1.26 -4.51 14.63
N GLN A 50 0.12 -5.03 15.09
CA GLN A 50 -0.74 -4.34 16.05
C GLN A 50 0.02 -3.87 17.31
N SER A 51 1.00 -4.65 17.78
CA SER A 51 1.86 -4.28 18.92
C SER A 51 2.75 -3.06 18.68
N ASP A 52 2.95 -2.71 17.41
CA ASP A 52 3.79 -1.61 16.96
C ASP A 52 2.92 -0.37 16.63
N LEU A 53 1.60 -0.43 16.84
CA LEU A 53 0.64 0.65 16.63
C LEU A 53 0.24 1.33 17.94
N SER A 54 0.07 2.64 17.88
CA SER A 54 -0.53 3.47 18.93
C SER A 54 -2.04 3.23 19.02
N ALA A 55 -2.69 3.75 20.06
CA ALA A 55 -4.13 3.64 20.27
C ALA A 55 -4.96 4.24 19.11
N ASP A 56 -4.39 5.19 18.35
CA ASP A 56 -5.00 5.81 17.17
C ASP A 56 -4.65 5.09 15.85
N GLY A 57 -3.90 3.99 15.91
CA GLY A 57 -3.54 3.18 14.75
C GLY A 57 -2.31 3.65 13.98
N HIS A 58 -1.66 4.75 14.38
CA HIS A 58 -0.39 5.15 13.79
C HIS A 58 0.78 4.31 14.32
N PRO A 59 1.79 4.01 13.49
CA PRO A 59 3.01 3.36 13.96
C PRO A 59 3.67 4.16 15.10
N ILE A 60 3.96 3.50 16.22
CA ILE A 60 4.54 4.12 17.43
C ILE A 60 5.90 4.75 17.13
N LYS A 61 6.70 4.06 16.31
CA LYS A 61 7.92 4.62 15.73
C LYS A 61 7.51 5.21 14.39
N GLY A 62 7.34 6.53 14.33
CA GLY A 62 7.05 7.20 13.08
C GLY A 62 8.06 6.80 12.01
N HIS A 63 7.60 6.23 10.89
CA HIS A 63 8.48 5.82 9.79
C HIS A 63 9.03 7.01 9.00
N PHE A 64 8.44 8.19 9.15
CA PHE A 64 8.83 9.38 8.39
C PHE A 64 8.23 10.64 9.01
N LEU A 65 8.79 11.11 10.11
CA LEU A 65 8.91 12.56 10.25
C LEU A 65 10.34 12.88 9.82
N PRO A 66 10.58 13.73 8.81
CA PRO A 66 11.92 14.26 8.61
C PRO A 66 12.37 14.84 9.95
N LEU A 67 13.63 14.62 10.34
CA LEU A 67 14.21 15.25 11.53
C LEU A 67 13.89 16.74 11.46
N LEU A 68 12.90 17.20 12.22
CA LEU A 68 12.63 18.62 12.39
C LEU A 68 13.78 19.15 13.24
N ALA A 69 14.88 19.50 12.58
CA ALA A 69 15.91 20.32 13.17
C ALA A 69 15.28 21.70 13.39
N LEU A 70 14.66 21.91 14.56
CA LEU A 70 14.40 23.26 15.05
C LEU A 70 15.76 23.86 15.40
N VAL A 71 16.39 24.48 14.41
CA VAL A 71 17.50 25.40 14.63
C VAL A 71 16.89 26.65 15.24
N TYR A 72 17.07 26.84 16.55
CA TYR A 72 16.88 28.12 17.23
C TYR A 72 18.08 29.03 16.97
#